data_AF-A0A532D406-F1
#
_entry.id   AF-A0A532D406-F1
#
_cell.length_a   1.000
_cell.length_b   1.000
_cell.length_c   1.000
_cell.angle_alpha   90.00
_cell.angle_beta   90.00
_cell.angle_gamma   90.00
#
_symmetry.space_group_name_H-M   'P 1'
#
loop_
_entity.id
_entity.type
_entity.pdbx_description
1 polymer ?
#
loop_
_entity_poly.entity_id
_entity_poly.type
_entity_poly.pdbx_seq_one_letter_code
_entity_poly.pdbx_strand_id
1 'polypeptide(L)'
;MSHSALVEHRQNVRTLSGSIFEIGFNTALLDYDDRVEPASAQAFSYISGFSRERFSLQTDGTYRSERTPLLAGWVGQRNQDGTGTLRDKQGTVRTFNSQGLLTAITDSTGNTVTVVRNGAQIQQIIEPGGRALT
;
A
#
# COMPACT_ATOMS: atom_id res chain seq x y z
N MET A 1 -37.01 46.49 13.20
CA MET A 1 -35.77 46.10 13.91
C MET A 1 -35.73 44.57 13.90
N SER A 2 -35.22 43.97 12.83
CA SER A 2 -33.92 43.27 12.74
C SER A 2 -33.58 42.39 13.95
N HIS A 3 -33.47 41.07 13.73
CA HIS A 3 -32.35 40.16 14.08
C HIS A 3 -32.84 38.71 13.84
N SER A 4 -32.54 38.14 12.68
CA SER A 4 -31.41 37.21 12.42
C SER A 4 -31.74 35.76 12.76
N ALA A 5 -31.99 34.98 11.70
CA ALA A 5 -32.07 33.53 11.72
C ALA A 5 -30.68 32.95 11.99
N LEU A 6 -30.56 32.11 13.02
CA LEU A 6 -29.37 31.31 13.29
C LEU A 6 -29.52 30.00 12.50
N VAL A 7 -28.87 29.93 11.34
CA VAL A 7 -28.71 28.66 10.62
C VAL A 7 -27.61 27.89 11.33
N GLU A 8 -28.00 26.92 12.14
CA GLU A 8 -27.08 25.90 12.64
C GLU A 8 -26.53 25.12 11.46
N HIS A 9 -25.31 25.44 11.04
CA HIS A 9 -24.52 24.61 10.16
C HIS A 9 -24.11 23.37 10.96
N ARG A 10 -24.99 22.37 11.04
CA ARG A 10 -24.59 21.03 11.45
C ARG A 10 -23.59 20.53 10.43
N GLN A 11 -22.31 20.60 10.78
CA GLN A 11 -21.28 19.90 10.04
C GLN A 11 -21.63 18.42 10.12
N ASN A 12 -22.09 17.87 9.01
CA ASN A 12 -22.13 16.44 8.78
C ASN A 12 -20.68 15.95 8.72
N VAL A 13 -20.04 15.85 9.88
CA VAL A 13 -18.90 14.96 10.06
C VAL A 13 -19.49 13.57 9.93
N ARG A 14 -19.52 13.06 8.69
CA ARG A 14 -19.61 11.63 8.45
C ARG A 14 -18.31 11.04 8.97
N THR A 15 -18.26 10.81 10.27
CA THR A 15 -17.36 9.82 10.85
C THR A 15 -17.70 8.53 10.13
N LEU A 16 -16.89 8.15 9.14
CA LEU A 16 -16.83 6.77 8.68
C LEU A 16 -16.16 5.99 9.81
N SER A 17 -16.91 5.82 10.89
CA SER A 17 -16.61 4.90 11.98
C SER A 17 -16.82 3.50 11.44
N GLY A 18 -15.79 2.99 10.79
CA GLY A 18 -15.56 1.57 10.63
C GLY A 18 -14.44 1.17 11.59
N SER A 19 -14.71 1.20 12.89
CA SER A 19 -13.85 0.54 13.87
C SER A 19 -13.82 -0.95 13.54
N ILE A 20 -12.73 -1.41 12.94
CA ILE A 20 -12.29 -2.80 13.02
C ILE A 20 -10.97 -2.79 13.78
N PHE A 21 -11.08 -3.02 15.08
CA PHE A 21 -9.98 -3.51 15.87
C PHE A 21 -9.79 -4.98 15.46
N GLU A 22 -9.09 -5.24 14.35
CA GLU A 22 -8.81 -6.59 13.88
C GLU A 22 -7.30 -6.81 13.80
N ILE A 23 -6.79 -7.51 14.81
CA ILE A 23 -5.47 -8.14 14.80
C ILE A 23 -5.58 -9.31 13.81
N GLY A 24 -5.33 -9.07 12.52
CA GLY A 24 -5.47 -10.13 11.53
C GLY A 24 -5.32 -9.65 10.10
N PHE A 25 -4.07 -9.62 9.62
CA PHE A 25 -3.56 -9.82 8.26
C PHE A 25 -4.56 -10.24 7.15
N ASN A 26 -5.59 -9.46 6.83
CA ASN A 26 -6.29 -9.55 5.54
C ASN A 26 -7.27 -8.40 5.25
N THR A 27 -6.86 -7.16 5.42
CA THR A 27 -7.65 -6.05 4.87
C THR A 27 -6.85 -5.39 3.76
N ALA A 28 -7.49 -5.26 2.61
CA ALA A 28 -7.18 -4.22 1.63
C ALA A 28 -7.49 -2.83 2.22
N LEU A 29 -7.03 -2.56 3.45
CA LEU A 29 -6.71 -1.22 3.84
C LEU A 29 -5.61 -0.81 2.88
N LEU A 30 -5.89 0.21 2.09
CA LEU A 30 -4.90 0.84 1.24
C LEU A 30 -3.91 1.51 2.20
N ASP A 31 -2.95 0.74 2.69
CA ASP A 31 -1.81 1.26 3.43
C ASP A 31 -0.86 1.85 2.39
N TYR A 32 -1.00 3.16 2.23
CA TYR A 32 -0.15 3.91 1.33
C TYR A 32 1.24 4.13 1.92
N ASP A 33 1.56 3.67 3.13
CA ASP A 33 2.91 3.74 3.71
C ASP A 33 3.67 2.41 3.62
N ASP A 34 3.08 1.42 2.94
CA ASP A 34 3.75 0.20 2.54
C ASP A 34 5.12 0.50 1.90
N ARG A 35 6.12 -0.26 2.34
CA ARG A 35 7.47 -0.11 1.82
C ARG A 35 8.25 -1.42 1.84
N VAL A 36 9.33 -1.44 1.09
CA VAL A 36 10.33 -2.51 1.10
C VAL A 36 11.69 -1.97 1.52
N GLU A 37 12.36 -2.68 2.41
CA GLU A 37 13.68 -2.33 2.91
C GLU A 37 14.68 -3.43 2.51
N PRO A 38 15.85 -3.10 1.95
CA PRO A 38 16.91 -4.08 1.71
C PRO A 38 17.30 -4.77 3.01
N ALA A 39 17.37 -6.10 3.01
CA ALA A 39 17.76 -6.88 4.18
C ALA A 39 19.10 -7.61 3.99
N SER A 40 19.44 -7.95 2.74
CA SER A 40 20.73 -8.50 2.30
C SER A 40 20.78 -8.48 0.77
N ALA A 41 21.90 -8.89 0.17
CA ALA A 41 21.98 -9.07 -1.29
C ALA A 41 20.91 -10.05 -1.85
N GLN A 42 20.41 -10.97 -1.02
CA GLN A 42 19.45 -12.01 -1.42
C GLN A 42 18.09 -11.87 -0.73
N ALA A 43 17.78 -10.73 -0.11
CA ALA A 43 16.48 -10.56 0.56
C ALA A 43 16.09 -9.11 0.78
N PHE A 44 14.78 -8.88 0.87
CA PHE A 44 14.20 -7.64 1.37
C PHE A 44 13.19 -7.93 2.48
N SER A 45 12.87 -6.89 3.27
CA SER A 45 11.73 -6.89 4.18
C SER A 45 10.61 -6.08 3.57
N TYR A 46 9.39 -6.61 3.54
CA TYR A 46 8.17 -5.87 3.25
C TYR A 46 7.57 -5.40 4.57
N ILE A 47 7.26 -4.11 4.65
CA ILE A 47 6.67 -3.46 5.82
C ILE A 47 5.28 -2.97 5.41
N SER A 48 4.27 -3.38 6.16
CA SER A 48 2.87 -2.96 6.00
C SER A 48 2.26 -2.77 7.39
N GLY A 49 1.87 -1.55 7.71
CA GLY A 49 1.52 -1.12 9.05
C GLY A 49 2.58 -1.55 10.09
N PHE A 50 2.16 -2.41 11.02
CA PHE A 50 3.02 -2.95 12.09
C PHE A 50 3.77 -4.24 11.72
N SER A 51 3.53 -4.78 10.52
CA SER A 51 4.06 -6.07 10.11
C SER A 51 5.36 -5.91 9.33
N ARG A 52 6.33 -6.79 9.58
CA ARG A 52 7.59 -6.85 8.84
C ARG A 52 7.85 -8.29 8.39
N GLU A 53 7.90 -8.49 7.10
CA GLU A 53 7.92 -9.82 6.50
C GLU A 53 9.12 -9.97 5.55
N ARG A 54 9.91 -11.04 5.74
CA ARG A 54 11.12 -11.25 4.93
C ARG A 54 10.78 -12.04 3.66
N PHE A 55 11.27 -11.53 2.54
CA PHE A 55 11.23 -12.21 1.24
C PHE A 55 12.66 -12.53 0.79
N SER A 56 12.92 -13.80 0.50
CA SER A 56 14.23 -14.32 0.08
C SER A 56 14.23 -14.62 -1.41
N LEU A 57 15.34 -14.27 -2.07
CA LEU A 57 15.59 -14.58 -3.47
C LEU A 57 15.64 -16.10 -3.67
N GLN A 58 14.92 -16.57 -4.67
CA GLN A 58 14.86 -17.96 -5.08
C GLN A 58 15.77 -18.18 -6.31
N THR A 59 16.03 -19.44 -6.66
CA THR A 59 16.86 -19.79 -7.82
C THR A 59 16.28 -19.33 -9.16
N ASP A 60 14.96 -19.09 -9.22
CA ASP A 60 14.25 -18.55 -10.40
C ASP A 60 14.32 -17.02 -10.52
N GLY A 61 15.02 -16.34 -9.61
CA GLY A 61 15.15 -14.89 -9.58
C GLY A 61 13.97 -14.16 -8.93
N THR A 62 12.94 -14.87 -8.46
CA THR A 62 11.83 -14.28 -7.71
C THR A 62 12.12 -14.21 -6.23
N TYR A 63 11.39 -13.36 -5.51
CA TYR A 63 11.45 -13.27 -4.06
C TYR A 63 10.20 -13.88 -3.44
N ARG A 64 10.34 -14.75 -2.42
CA ARG A 64 9.22 -15.43 -1.76
C ARG A 64 9.34 -15.36 -0.25
N SER A 65 8.19 -15.40 0.45
CA SER A 65 8.15 -15.58 1.90
C SER A 65 8.15 -17.08 2.22
N GLU A 66 9.13 -17.52 3.00
CA GLU A 66 9.28 -18.92 3.40
C GLU A 66 8.72 -19.21 4.80
N ARG A 67 8.60 -18.18 5.64
CA ARG A 67 8.30 -18.33 7.08
C ARG A 67 6.89 -17.94 7.46
N THR A 68 6.14 -17.34 6.54
CA THR A 68 4.84 -16.75 6.84
C THR A 68 3.78 -17.41 5.97
N PRO A 69 3.09 -18.47 6.46
CA PRO A 69 2.11 -19.22 5.68
C PRO A 69 0.99 -18.36 5.08
N LEU A 70 0.63 -17.26 5.74
CA LEU A 70 -0.38 -16.33 5.24
C LEU A 70 0.04 -15.62 3.94
N LEU A 71 1.35 -15.48 3.71
CA LEU A 71 1.95 -14.93 2.50
C LEU A 71 2.36 -16.01 1.49
N ALA A 72 1.97 -17.27 1.71
CA ALA A 72 2.17 -18.30 0.72
C ALA A 72 1.50 -17.90 -0.61
N GLY A 73 2.28 -17.97 -1.70
CA GLY A 73 1.86 -17.55 -3.04
C GLY A 73 2.16 -16.09 -3.39
N TRP A 74 2.66 -15.29 -2.44
CA TRP A 74 3.19 -13.96 -2.75
C TRP A 74 4.53 -14.06 -3.48
N VAL A 75 4.70 -13.24 -4.52
CA VAL A 75 5.88 -13.24 -5.38
C VAL A 75 6.38 -11.82 -5.58
N GLY A 76 7.63 -11.57 -5.20
CA GLY A 76 8.32 -10.30 -5.41
C GLY A 76 9.28 -10.33 -6.59
N GLN A 77 9.49 -9.17 -7.21
CA GLN A 77 10.52 -8.92 -8.21
C GLN A 77 11.26 -7.62 -7.88
N ARG A 78 12.57 -7.58 -8.13
CA ARG A 78 13.42 -6.39 -7.92
C ARG A 78 14.27 -6.15 -9.17
N ASN A 79 14.29 -4.92 -9.63
CA ASN A 79 15.08 -4.48 -10.77
C ASN A 79 16.44 -3.95 -10.31
N GLN A 80 17.41 -3.86 -11.23
CA GLN A 80 18.76 -3.33 -10.93
C GLN A 80 18.75 -1.86 -10.50
N ASP A 81 17.76 -1.08 -10.96
CA ASP A 81 17.56 0.32 -10.57
C ASP A 81 16.94 0.50 -9.18
N GLY A 82 16.69 -0.61 -8.46
CA GLY A 82 16.10 -0.62 -7.12
C GLY A 82 14.58 -0.57 -7.09
N THR A 83 13.91 -0.40 -8.23
CA THR A 83 12.45 -0.52 -8.31
C THR A 83 12.03 -1.98 -8.14
N GLY A 84 10.75 -2.22 -7.86
CA GLY A 84 10.26 -3.59 -7.76
C GLY A 84 8.77 -3.71 -7.58
N THR A 85 8.31 -4.96 -7.58
CA THR A 85 6.90 -5.31 -7.38
C THR A 85 6.76 -6.40 -6.35
N LEU A 86 5.59 -6.43 -5.70
CA LEU A 86 5.15 -7.53 -4.86
C LEU A 86 3.72 -7.88 -5.25
N ARG A 87 3.53 -9.09 -5.77
CA ARG A 87 2.22 -9.61 -6.17
C ARG A 87 1.70 -10.57 -5.11
N ASP A 88 0.48 -10.35 -4.64
CA ASP A 88 -0.19 -11.30 -3.73
C ASP A 88 -0.76 -12.51 -4.49
N LYS A 89 -1.25 -13.49 -3.74
CA LYS A 89 -1.86 -14.71 -4.33
C LYS A 89 -3.18 -14.44 -5.07
N GLN A 90 -3.82 -13.29 -4.84
CA GLN A 90 -5.05 -12.85 -5.50
C GLN A 90 -4.78 -12.06 -6.80
N GLY A 91 -3.53 -11.74 -7.09
CA GLY A 91 -3.12 -11.00 -8.28
C GLY A 91 -3.01 -9.49 -8.08
N THR A 92 -3.19 -8.96 -6.87
CA THR A 92 -2.92 -7.55 -6.58
C THR A 92 -1.41 -7.31 -6.66
N VAL A 93 -0.99 -6.28 -7.40
CA VAL A 93 0.41 -5.90 -7.56
C VAL A 93 0.67 -4.58 -6.84
N ARG A 94 1.61 -4.60 -5.90
CA ARG A 94 2.18 -3.42 -5.26
C ARG A 94 3.48 -3.05 -5.98
N THR A 95 3.61 -1.80 -6.41
CA THR A 95 4.81 -1.29 -7.10
C THR A 95 5.56 -0.33 -6.19
N PHE A 96 6.88 -0.48 -6.13
CA PHE A 96 7.76 0.31 -5.28
C PHE A 96 8.82 1.04 -6.11
N ASN A 97 9.12 2.27 -5.73
CA ASN A 97 10.21 3.04 -6.33
C ASN A 97 11.59 2.54 -5.85
N SER A 98 12.67 3.16 -6.34
CA SER A 98 14.06 2.82 -6.00
C SER A 98 14.40 3.02 -4.52
N GLN A 99 13.66 3.86 -3.81
CA GLN A 99 13.77 4.06 -2.37
C GLN A 99 12.97 3.03 -1.56
N GLY A 100 12.26 2.13 -2.24
CA GLY A 100 11.42 1.10 -1.62
C GLY A 100 10.04 1.58 -1.20
N LEU A 101 9.60 2.78 -1.58
CA LEU A 101 8.30 3.33 -1.20
C LEU A 101 7.22 2.92 -2.21
N LEU A 102 6.03 2.58 -1.73
CA LEU A 102 4.90 2.23 -2.59
C LEU A 102 4.50 3.42 -3.49
N THR A 103 4.36 3.16 -4.78
CA THR A 103 3.92 4.16 -5.79
C THR A 103 2.67 3.74 -6.54
N ALA A 104 2.30 2.46 -6.54
CA ALA A 104 1.05 2.00 -7.14
C ALA A 104 0.53 0.71 -6.53
N ILE A 105 -0.79 0.57 -6.52
CA ILE A 105 -1.50 -0.69 -6.23
C ILE A 105 -2.41 -0.96 -7.42
N THR A 106 -2.18 -2.08 -8.11
CA THR A 106 -2.98 -2.54 -9.24
C THR A 106 -3.72 -3.79 -8.84
N ASP A 107 -5.05 -3.77 -8.89
CA ASP A 107 -5.86 -4.97 -8.61
C ASP A 107 -5.79 -5.99 -9.76
N SER A 108 -6.37 -7.17 -9.55
CA SER A 108 -6.38 -8.25 -10.54
C SER A 108 -7.18 -7.94 -11.81
N THR A 109 -8.01 -6.89 -11.79
CA THR A 109 -8.77 -6.41 -12.95
C THR A 109 -8.08 -5.26 -13.68
N GLY A 110 -6.92 -4.81 -13.19
CA GLY A 110 -6.10 -3.75 -13.79
C GLY A 110 -6.40 -2.34 -13.26
N ASN A 111 -7.35 -2.18 -12.33
CA ASN A 111 -7.59 -0.87 -11.74
C ASN A 111 -6.38 -0.47 -10.89
N THR A 112 -5.84 0.71 -11.15
CA THR A 112 -4.62 1.17 -10.50
C THR A 112 -4.87 2.42 -9.67
N VAL A 113 -4.52 2.34 -8.39
CA VAL A 113 -4.36 3.50 -7.51
C VAL A 113 -2.89 3.91 -7.55
N THR A 114 -2.62 5.18 -7.84
CA THR A 114 -1.26 5.74 -7.89
C THR A 114 -0.98 6.62 -6.67
N VAL A 115 0.19 6.48 -6.08
CA VAL A 115 0.67 7.30 -4.96
C VAL A 115 1.83 8.17 -5.46
N VAL A 116 1.57 9.47 -5.60
CA VAL A 116 2.59 10.47 -5.94
C VAL A 116 3.28 10.92 -4.66
N ARG A 117 4.60 10.95 -4.67
CA ARG A 117 5.41 11.28 -3.48
C ARG A 117 6.49 12.30 -3.76
N ASN A 118 6.89 13.00 -2.71
CA ASN A 118 8.14 13.75 -2.62
C ASN A 118 8.99 13.13 -1.49
N GLY A 119 9.91 12.25 -1.86
CA GLY A 119 10.59 11.38 -0.89
C GLY A 119 9.58 10.47 -0.18
N ALA A 120 9.63 10.43 1.16
CA ALA A 120 8.69 9.63 1.96
C ALA A 120 7.27 10.22 2.00
N GLN A 121 7.12 11.53 1.77
CA GLN A 121 5.85 12.24 1.89
C GLN A 121 4.92 11.95 0.72
N ILE A 122 3.67 11.58 1.00
CA ILE A 122 2.61 11.45 0.00
C ILE A 122 2.09 12.85 -0.36
N GLN A 123 2.06 13.14 -1.65
CA GLN A 123 1.57 14.41 -2.20
C GLN A 123 0.18 14.26 -2.81
N GLN A 124 -0.11 13.09 -3.37
CA GLN A 124 -1.38 12.84 -4.05
C GLN A 124 -1.65 11.34 -4.12
N ILE A 125 -2.92 10.97 -3.97
CA ILE A 125 -3.44 9.64 -4.28
C ILE A 125 -4.39 9.78 -5.46
N ILE A 126 -4.14 9.04 -6.52
CA ILE A 126 -4.92 9.09 -7.77
C ILE A 126 -5.66 7.77 -7.91
N GLU A 127 -6.99 7.84 -7.95
CA GLU A 127 -7.86 6.70 -8.17
C GLU A 127 -7.88 6.28 -9.65
N PRO A 128 -8.34 5.05 -9.98
CA PRO A 128 -8.39 4.55 -11.36
C PRO A 128 -9.17 5.45 -12.33
N GLY A 129 -10.19 6.15 -11.83
CA GLY A 129 -10.98 7.12 -12.60
C GLY A 129 -10.30 8.50 -12.78
N GLY A 130 -9.07 8.68 -12.31
CA GLY A 130 -8.30 9.93 -12.41
C GLY A 130 -8.60 10.95 -11.31
N ARG A 131 -9.56 10.68 -10.41
CA ARG A 131 -9.81 11.54 -9.25
C ARG A 131 -8.59 11.54 -8.32
N ALA A 132 -8.21 12.72 -7.87
CA ALA A 132 -7.08 12.94 -6.99
C ALA A 132 -7.52 13.37 -5.59
N LEU A 133 -6.87 12.80 -4.57
CA LEU A 133 -6.88 13.29 -3.19
C LEU A 133 -5.49 13.87 -2.90
N THR A 134 -5.44 15.12 -2.43
CA THR A 134 -4.21 15.86 -2.12
C THR A 134 -4.17 16.24 -0.65
#